data_AF-A0A5J5JWH2-F1
#
_entry.id   AF-A0A5J5JWH2-F1
#
_cell.length_a   1.000
_cell.length_b   1.000
_cell.length_c   1.000
_cell.angle_alpha   90.00
_cell.angle_beta   90.00
_cell.angle_gamma   90.00
#
_symmetry.space_group_name_H-M   'P 1'
#
loop_
_entity.id
_entity.type
_entity.pdbx_description
1 polymer ?
#
loop_
_entity_poly.entity_id
_entity_poly.type
_entity_poly.pdbx_seq_one_letter_code
_entity_poly.pdbx_strand_id
1 'polypeptide(L)'
;MDHRASPSAPPSRHTGLIVLFSLAILGLAGAAFAVRPLMMAAPACLAGRWHGCLDTENGVLLMTLAGLPAATLVAWGLTLLRRAAGVASAWRRSLAEVGMVYGTVPFVWITLMPGPGAGIVPGRVNLVPLRDLVTMGPLGIGGNLLIFAALGFFAPLRFAAPASLPRILALGAACSAVVEILQYVLRLDRVSSVDDVLVNAAGAVLFGLASRRWWRAVAEAPQNRPRPVPVPARVRARAD
;
A
#
# COMPACT_ATOMS: atom_id res chain seq x y z
N MET A 1 6.82 -51.95 38.02
CA MET A 1 7.78 -50.83 38.19
C MET A 1 7.21 -49.67 37.41
N ASP A 2 6.39 -48.85 38.05
CA ASP A 2 5.64 -47.78 37.40
C ASP A 2 6.43 -46.47 37.51
N HIS A 3 7.10 -46.08 36.42
CA HIS A 3 7.72 -44.77 36.31
C HIS A 3 6.64 -43.70 36.12
N ARG A 4 6.16 -43.11 37.22
CA ARG A 4 5.40 -41.85 37.17
C ARG A 4 6.32 -40.73 36.68
N ALA A 5 6.13 -40.28 35.44
CA ALA A 5 6.72 -39.05 34.96
C ALA A 5 6.14 -37.87 35.75
N SER A 6 6.99 -37.12 36.45
CA SER A 6 6.61 -35.87 37.12
C SER A 6 6.19 -34.83 36.07
N PRO A 7 5.09 -34.09 36.26
CA PRO A 7 4.71 -33.02 35.35
C PRO A 7 5.75 -31.90 35.41
N SER A 8 6.24 -31.49 34.24
CA SER A 8 7.12 -30.33 34.06
C SER A 8 6.46 -29.08 34.68
N ALA A 9 7.17 -28.41 35.58
CA ALA A 9 6.69 -27.19 36.22
C ALA A 9 6.33 -26.13 35.16
N PRO A 10 5.20 -25.41 35.31
CA PRO A 10 4.84 -24.35 34.37
C PRO A 10 5.93 -23.27 34.39
N PRO A 11 6.29 -22.69 33.24
CA PRO A 11 7.29 -21.64 33.19
C PRO A 11 6.89 -20.51 34.14
N SER A 12 7.84 -20.07 34.97
CA SER A 12 7.58 -19.02 35.95
C SER A 12 7.09 -17.75 35.22
N ARG A 13 6.13 -17.04 35.80
CA ARG A 13 5.63 -15.75 35.23
C ARG A 13 6.77 -14.79 34.91
N HIS A 14 7.87 -14.85 35.66
CA HIS A 14 9.09 -14.07 35.44
C HIS A 14 9.78 -14.42 34.11
N THR A 15 9.83 -15.70 33.71
CA THR A 15 10.42 -16.13 32.45
C THR A 15 9.64 -15.58 31.25
N GLY A 16 8.30 -15.61 31.32
CA GLY A 16 7.44 -15.03 30.27
C GLY A 16 7.58 -13.49 30.17
N LEU A 17 7.73 -12.82 31.30
CA LEU A 17 7.91 -11.36 31.36
C LEU A 17 9.29 -10.93 30.83
N ILE A 18 10.34 -11.70 31.11
CA ILE A 18 11.69 -11.49 30.56
C ILE A 18 11.68 -11.66 29.04
N VAL A 19 11.05 -12.72 28.52
CA VAL A 19 10.96 -12.96 27.06
C VAL A 19 10.21 -11.83 26.36
N LEU A 20 9.07 -11.38 26.91
CA LEU A 20 8.31 -10.25 26.36
C LEU A 20 9.12 -8.95 26.40
N PHE A 21 9.86 -8.71 27.48
CA PHE A 21 10.70 -7.54 27.63
C PHE A 21 11.90 -7.56 26.67
N SER A 22 12.55 -8.70 26.49
CA SER A 22 13.62 -8.90 25.50
C SER A 22 13.12 -8.71 24.07
N LEU A 23 11.94 -9.23 23.73
CA LEU A 23 11.31 -9.01 22.43
C LEU A 23 10.93 -7.54 22.21
N ALA A 24 10.45 -6.85 23.24
CA ALA A 24 10.15 -5.42 23.17
C ALA A 24 11.41 -4.58 22.98
N ILE A 25 12.52 -4.89 23.69
CA ILE A 25 13.82 -4.23 23.50
C ILE A 25 14.36 -4.49 22.10
N LEU A 26 14.33 -5.73 21.61
CA LEU A 26 14.76 -6.07 20.26
C LEU A 26 13.90 -5.37 19.19
N GLY A 27 12.58 -5.27 19.42
CA GLY A 27 11.66 -4.53 18.56
C GLY A 27 11.94 -3.03 18.54
N LEU A 28 12.18 -2.42 19.71
CA LEU A 28 12.55 -1.00 19.83
C LEU A 28 13.92 -0.70 19.23
N ALA A 29 14.91 -1.56 19.46
CA ALA A 29 16.24 -1.43 18.86
C ALA A 29 16.20 -1.61 17.33
N GLY A 30 15.40 -2.55 16.83
CA GLY A 30 15.16 -2.75 15.41
C GLY A 30 14.46 -1.56 14.77
N ALA A 31 13.44 -1.01 15.42
CA ALA A 31 12.75 0.20 14.98
C ALA A 31 13.68 1.43 14.99
N ALA A 32 14.47 1.61 16.04
CA ALA A 32 15.46 2.68 16.12
C ALA A 32 16.54 2.55 15.04
N PHE A 33 17.01 1.33 14.75
CA PHE A 33 17.95 1.07 13.67
C PHE A 33 17.35 1.38 12.29
N ALA A 34 16.09 1.00 12.06
CA ALA A 34 15.36 1.30 10.82
C ALA A 34 15.09 2.80 10.64
N VAL A 35 14.88 3.54 11.74
CA VAL A 35 14.60 4.98 11.73
C VAL A 35 15.88 5.82 11.78
N ARG A 36 17.01 5.27 12.21
CA ARG A 36 18.32 5.93 12.26
C ARG A 36 18.68 6.68 10.97
N PRO A 37 18.61 6.09 9.76
CA PRO A 37 18.91 6.83 8.53
C PRO A 37 17.94 8.00 8.29
N LEU A 38 16.68 7.88 8.70
CA LEU A 38 15.68 8.96 8.61
C LEU A 38 16.03 10.11 9.57
N MET A 39 16.51 9.80 10.77
CA MET A 39 16.94 10.80 11.75
C MET A 39 18.17 11.58 11.30
N MET A 40 19.04 11.01 10.45
CA MET A 40 20.20 11.72 9.91
C MET A 40 19.80 12.76 8.85
N ALA A 41 18.69 12.54 8.13
CA ALA A 41 18.17 13.49 7.15
C ALA A 41 17.40 14.66 7.82
N ALA A 42 16.76 14.43 8.97
CA ALA A 42 15.85 15.40 9.60
C ALA A 42 16.48 16.78 9.93
N PRO A 43 17.69 16.89 10.51
CA PRO A 43 18.31 18.19 10.79
C PRO A 43 18.58 19.02 9.52
N ALA A 44 18.88 18.38 8.40
CA ALA A 44 19.10 19.07 7.12
C ALA A 44 17.79 19.64 6.56
N CYS A 45 16.72 18.83 6.58
CA CYS A 45 15.41 19.25 6.10
C CYS A 45 14.84 20.40 6.94
N LEU A 46 14.97 20.33 8.27
CA LEU A 46 14.52 21.39 9.18
C LEU A 46 15.33 22.68 9.02
N ALA A 47 16.60 22.59 8.61
CA ALA A 47 17.45 23.74 8.32
C ALA A 47 17.24 24.32 6.91
N GLY A 48 16.20 23.90 6.18
CA GLY A 48 15.89 24.38 4.84
C GLY A 48 16.82 23.86 3.74
N ARG A 49 17.67 22.86 4.03
CA ARG A 49 18.49 22.19 3.03
C ARG A 49 17.70 21.06 2.40
N TRP A 50 16.97 21.39 1.33
CA TRP A 50 16.07 20.46 0.65
C TRP A 50 16.78 19.36 -0.17
N HIS A 51 18.05 19.60 -0.54
CA HIS A 51 18.92 18.55 -1.06
C HIS A 51 19.19 17.53 0.04
N GLY A 52 18.96 16.26 -0.25
CA GLY A 52 18.90 15.16 0.71
C GLY A 52 17.48 14.80 1.13
N CYS A 53 16.50 15.71 1.03
CA CYS A 53 15.15 15.51 1.56
C CYS A 53 14.15 15.00 0.51
N LEU A 54 14.31 15.41 -0.75
CA LEU A 54 13.37 15.07 -1.83
C LEU A 54 14.01 14.27 -2.98
N ASP A 55 15.32 14.08 -2.93
CA ASP A 55 16.18 13.47 -3.95
C ASP A 55 16.95 12.25 -3.41
N THR A 56 16.66 11.81 -2.18
CA THR A 56 17.18 10.56 -1.61
C THR A 56 16.05 9.68 -1.11
N GLU A 57 16.27 8.37 -1.13
CA GLU A 57 15.28 7.38 -0.67
C GLU A 57 14.88 7.64 0.79
N ASN A 58 15.86 7.84 1.67
CA ASN A 58 15.63 8.13 3.09
C ASN A 58 14.95 9.49 3.31
N GLY A 59 15.32 10.51 2.54
CA GLY A 59 14.68 11.82 2.61
C GLY A 59 13.20 11.75 2.25
N VAL A 60 12.88 11.10 1.13
CA VAL A 60 11.49 10.96 0.66
C VAL A 60 10.66 10.14 1.65
N LEU A 61 11.22 9.07 2.22
CA LEU A 61 10.57 8.30 3.28
C LEU A 61 10.32 9.16 4.53
N LEU A 62 11.30 9.95 4.96
CA LEU A 62 11.14 10.88 6.09
C LEU A 62 10.02 11.89 5.82
N MET A 63 10.02 12.52 4.65
CA MET A 63 9.00 13.50 4.26
C MET A 63 7.61 12.88 4.14
N THR A 64 7.54 11.61 3.70
CA THR A 64 6.30 10.82 3.67
C THR A 64 5.80 10.48 5.07
N LEU A 65 6.68 10.30 6.05
CA LEU A 65 6.23 10.13 7.44
C LEU A 65 5.81 11.48 8.05
N ALA A 66 6.59 12.53 7.81
CA ALA A 66 6.33 13.88 8.31
C ALA A 66 5.02 14.48 7.75
N GLY A 67 4.63 14.12 6.53
CA GLY A 67 3.40 14.60 5.90
C GLY A 67 2.13 13.83 6.29
N LEU A 68 2.22 12.73 7.05
CA LEU A 68 1.04 11.96 7.48
C LEU A 68 -0.02 12.81 8.17
N PRO A 69 0.31 13.74 9.10
CA PRO A 69 -0.67 14.63 9.71
C PRO A 69 -1.42 15.46 8.66
N ALA A 70 -0.70 16.04 7.68
CA ALA A 70 -1.33 16.81 6.60
C ALA A 70 -2.27 15.94 5.75
N ALA A 71 -1.84 14.73 5.38
CA ALA A 71 -2.69 13.77 4.66
C ALA A 71 -3.96 13.42 5.44
N THR A 72 -3.86 13.22 6.77
CA THR A 72 -5.02 12.96 7.62
C THR A 72 -5.97 14.16 7.68
N LEU A 73 -5.45 15.38 7.77
CA LEU A 73 -6.25 16.61 7.75
C LEU A 73 -6.98 16.80 6.41
N VAL A 74 -6.33 16.49 5.29
CA VAL A 74 -6.96 16.51 3.96
C VAL A 74 -8.09 15.48 3.87
N ALA A 75 -7.85 14.23 4.28
CA ALA A 75 -8.88 13.19 4.32
C ALA A 75 -10.06 13.60 5.23
N TRP A 76 -9.77 14.21 6.38
CA TRP A 76 -10.78 14.74 7.29
C TRP A 76 -11.58 15.87 6.66
N GLY A 77 -10.92 16.90 6.12
CA GLY A 77 -11.57 18.03 5.44
C GLY A 77 -12.46 17.58 4.29
N LEU A 78 -11.97 16.69 3.42
CA LEU A 78 -12.78 16.09 2.35
C LEU A 78 -13.98 15.32 2.89
N THR A 79 -13.82 14.63 4.03
CA THR A 79 -14.93 13.95 4.69
C THR A 79 -16.00 14.93 5.17
N LEU A 80 -15.61 16.04 5.80
CA LEU A 80 -16.54 17.07 6.26
C LEU A 80 -17.30 17.70 5.09
N LEU A 81 -16.58 18.11 4.03
CA LEU A 81 -17.18 18.69 2.82
C LEU A 81 -18.17 17.73 2.15
N ARG A 82 -17.82 16.44 2.06
CA ARG A 82 -18.69 15.41 1.48
C ARG A 82 -19.92 15.12 2.33
N ARG A 83 -19.79 15.16 3.65
CA ARG A 83 -20.92 15.02 4.57
C ARG A 83 -21.89 16.19 4.41
N ALA A 84 -21.38 17.42 4.33
CA ALA A 84 -22.19 18.61 4.08
C ALA A 84 -22.94 18.53 2.74
N ALA A 85 -22.32 17.92 1.72
CA ALA A 85 -22.94 17.67 0.41
C ALA A 85 -23.82 16.40 0.34
N GLY A 86 -24.10 15.72 1.46
CA GLY A 86 -24.95 14.52 1.48
C GLY A 86 -24.37 13.28 0.80
N VAL A 87 -23.05 13.23 0.56
CA VAL A 87 -22.41 12.11 -0.15
C VAL A 87 -22.35 10.87 0.74
N ALA A 88 -22.99 9.79 0.29
CA ALA A 88 -22.94 8.51 0.98
C ALA A 88 -21.51 7.96 1.10
N SER A 89 -21.18 7.41 2.28
CA SER A 89 -19.85 6.85 2.60
C SER A 89 -18.70 7.88 2.47
N ALA A 90 -18.96 9.16 2.78
CA ALA A 90 -18.01 10.27 2.69
C ALA A 90 -16.60 9.93 3.22
N TRP A 91 -16.52 9.43 4.46
CA TRP A 91 -15.26 9.02 5.10
C TRP A 91 -14.48 8.00 4.27
N ARG A 92 -15.15 6.92 3.85
CA ARG A 92 -14.51 5.83 3.10
C ARG A 92 -13.96 6.32 1.76
N ARG A 93 -14.70 7.17 1.04
CA ARG A 93 -14.23 7.73 -0.23
C ARG A 93 -13.01 8.62 -0.03
N SER A 94 -13.04 9.49 0.97
CA SER A 94 -11.92 10.40 1.28
C SER A 94 -10.67 9.63 1.69
N LEU A 95 -10.82 8.64 2.58
CA LEU A 95 -9.72 7.79 2.98
C LEU A 95 -9.15 7.00 1.80
N ALA A 96 -10.01 6.44 0.93
CA ALA A 96 -9.56 5.67 -0.21
C ALA A 96 -8.81 6.53 -1.24
N GLU A 97 -9.27 7.74 -1.54
CA GLU A 97 -8.57 8.61 -2.49
C GLU A 97 -7.24 9.13 -1.92
N VAL A 98 -7.27 9.67 -0.70
CA VAL A 98 -6.06 10.21 -0.07
C VAL A 98 -5.05 9.09 0.21
N GLY A 99 -5.50 7.97 0.76
CA GLY A 99 -4.63 6.81 1.03
C GLY A 99 -4.01 6.23 -0.23
N MET A 100 -4.76 6.18 -1.34
CA MET A 100 -4.25 5.72 -2.63
C MET A 100 -3.14 6.64 -3.15
N VAL A 101 -3.38 7.94 -3.17
CA VAL A 101 -2.40 8.92 -3.68
C VAL A 101 -1.19 9.00 -2.74
N TYR A 102 -1.44 9.27 -1.47
CA TYR A 102 -0.39 9.48 -0.47
C TYR A 102 0.44 8.22 -0.22
N GLY A 103 -0.17 7.04 -0.28
CA GLY A 103 0.52 5.78 -0.08
C GLY A 103 1.22 5.23 -1.31
N THR A 104 0.97 5.76 -2.53
CA THR A 104 1.58 5.25 -3.78
C THR A 104 2.61 6.21 -4.34
N VAL A 105 2.29 7.52 -4.39
CA VAL A 105 3.13 8.53 -5.05
C VAL A 105 4.56 8.57 -4.49
N PRO A 106 4.81 8.51 -3.18
CA PRO A 106 6.19 8.53 -2.68
C PRO A 106 7.03 7.33 -3.09
N PHE A 107 6.44 6.14 -3.20
CA PHE A 107 7.18 4.96 -3.64
C PHE A 107 7.44 4.98 -5.16
N VAL A 108 6.48 5.46 -5.94
CA VAL A 108 6.67 5.73 -7.37
C VAL A 108 7.74 6.81 -7.58
N TRP A 109 7.75 7.84 -6.73
CA TRP A 109 8.80 8.85 -6.74
C TRP A 109 10.16 8.23 -6.49
N ILE A 110 10.30 7.45 -5.41
CA ILE A 110 11.56 6.79 -5.04
C ILE A 110 12.12 5.93 -6.18
N THR A 111 11.27 5.11 -6.81
CA THR A 111 11.71 4.22 -7.90
C THR A 111 12.05 4.97 -9.20
N LEU A 112 11.50 6.17 -9.40
CA LEU A 112 11.83 7.06 -10.52
C LEU A 112 12.95 8.04 -10.21
N MET A 113 13.58 7.98 -9.02
CA MET A 113 14.74 8.82 -8.74
C MET A 113 15.95 8.34 -9.56
N PRO A 114 16.70 9.26 -10.20
CA PRO A 114 17.89 8.92 -10.97
C PRO A 114 18.97 8.30 -10.08
N GLY A 115 19.58 7.21 -10.56
CA GLY A 115 20.81 6.68 -9.97
C GLY A 115 22.05 7.51 -10.33
N PRO A 116 23.22 7.24 -9.71
CA PRO A 116 24.44 8.01 -9.92
C PRO A 116 24.94 8.05 -11.37
N GLY A 117 24.64 7.01 -12.16
CA GLY A 117 24.98 6.94 -13.58
C GLY A 117 23.88 7.41 -14.54
N ALA A 118 22.81 8.02 -14.04
CA ALA A 118 21.65 8.35 -14.87
C ALA A 118 22.03 9.30 -16.02
N GLY A 119 21.52 9.02 -17.22
CA GLY A 119 21.88 9.73 -18.46
C GLY A 119 23.30 9.44 -19.00
N ILE A 120 24.19 8.87 -18.19
CA ILE A 120 25.56 8.49 -18.58
C ILE A 120 25.55 7.04 -19.08
N VAL A 121 25.00 6.12 -18.30
CA VAL A 121 24.91 4.70 -18.66
C VAL A 121 23.75 4.43 -19.64
N PRO A 122 23.86 3.45 -20.55
CA PRO A 122 22.73 3.03 -21.37
C PRO A 122 21.63 2.41 -20.49
N GLY A 123 20.37 2.50 -20.96
CA GLY A 123 19.26 1.80 -20.33
C GLY A 123 19.49 0.29 -20.36
N ARG A 124 19.24 -0.39 -19.24
CA ARG A 124 19.40 -1.85 -19.10
C ARG A 124 18.03 -2.49 -19.04
N VAL A 125 17.87 -3.66 -19.67
CA VAL A 125 16.61 -4.43 -19.65
C VAL A 125 16.89 -5.88 -19.28
N ASN A 126 16.00 -6.47 -18.48
CA ASN A 126 15.97 -7.89 -18.20
C ASN A 126 14.55 -8.44 -18.38
N LEU A 127 14.36 -9.19 -19.46
CA LEU A 127 13.08 -9.80 -19.81
C LEU A 127 12.99 -11.26 -19.40
N VAL A 128 14.03 -11.82 -18.77
CA VAL A 128 14.06 -13.21 -18.32
C VAL A 128 13.42 -13.28 -16.94
N PRO A 129 12.25 -13.94 -16.78
CA PRO A 129 11.61 -14.05 -15.48
C PRO A 129 12.48 -14.78 -14.47
N LEU A 130 12.33 -14.40 -13.20
CA LEU A 130 12.99 -14.90 -12.00
C LEU A 130 14.50 -14.63 -11.90
N ARG A 131 15.10 -14.00 -12.91
CA ARG A 131 16.55 -13.77 -12.95
C ARG A 131 17.00 -12.70 -11.96
N ASP A 132 16.33 -11.55 -11.94
CA ASP A 132 16.65 -10.50 -10.97
C ASP A 132 16.13 -10.89 -9.60
N LEU A 133 14.97 -11.54 -9.55
CA LEU A 133 14.34 -11.97 -8.29
C LEU A 133 15.25 -12.87 -7.44
N VAL A 134 15.97 -13.83 -8.05
CA VAL A 134 16.89 -14.73 -7.33
C VAL A 134 18.07 -13.98 -6.70
N THR A 135 18.49 -12.87 -7.31
CA THR A 135 19.56 -12.01 -6.78
C THR A 135 19.03 -10.87 -5.92
N MET A 136 17.70 -10.69 -5.86
CA MET A 136 17.05 -9.60 -5.15
C MET A 136 17.09 -9.87 -3.63
N GLY A 137 17.76 -8.98 -2.90
CA GLY A 137 17.77 -9.05 -1.44
C GLY A 137 16.38 -8.80 -0.84
N PRO A 138 16.16 -9.17 0.44
CA PRO A 138 14.86 -8.99 1.11
C PRO A 138 14.33 -7.55 1.09
N LEU A 139 15.22 -6.56 1.17
CA LEU A 139 14.85 -5.15 1.09
C LEU A 139 14.36 -4.75 -0.31
N GLY A 140 14.95 -5.31 -1.37
CA GLY A 140 14.51 -5.07 -2.74
C GLY A 140 13.12 -5.67 -2.98
N ILE A 141 12.90 -6.91 -2.53
CA ILE A 141 11.60 -7.57 -2.60
C ILE A 141 10.56 -6.77 -1.81
N GLY A 142 10.88 -6.40 -0.57
CA GLY A 142 10.00 -5.60 0.30
C GLY A 142 9.68 -4.24 -0.30
N GLY A 143 10.67 -3.53 -0.84
CA GLY A 143 10.50 -2.24 -1.49
C GLY A 143 9.55 -2.31 -2.68
N ASN A 144 9.79 -3.27 -3.59
CA ASN A 144 8.94 -3.48 -4.77
C ASN A 144 7.49 -3.86 -4.37
N LEU A 145 7.30 -4.78 -3.42
CA LEU A 145 5.96 -5.14 -2.92
C LEU A 145 5.17 -3.93 -2.40
N LEU A 146 5.85 -2.89 -1.91
CA LEU A 146 5.21 -1.68 -1.37
C LEU A 146 4.84 -0.65 -2.44
N ILE A 147 5.45 -0.66 -3.63
CA ILE A 147 5.28 0.38 -4.65
C ILE A 147 3.80 0.61 -5.00
N PHE A 148 3.05 -0.47 -5.27
CA PHE A 148 1.62 -0.40 -5.55
C PHE A 148 0.73 -1.00 -4.46
N ALA A 149 1.26 -1.19 -3.25
CA ALA A 149 0.50 -1.72 -2.11
C ALA A 149 -0.72 -0.84 -1.79
N ALA A 150 -0.52 0.48 -1.67
CA ALA A 150 -1.61 1.41 -1.38
C ALA A 150 -2.62 1.50 -2.54
N LEU A 151 -2.15 1.48 -3.80
CA LEU A 151 -3.01 1.39 -4.97
C LEU A 151 -3.90 0.16 -4.91
N GLY A 152 -3.32 -1.02 -4.68
CA GLY A 152 -4.04 -2.28 -4.54
C GLY A 152 -5.02 -2.29 -3.37
N PHE A 153 -4.63 -1.71 -2.22
CA PHE A 153 -5.51 -1.61 -1.05
C PHE A 153 -6.73 -0.73 -1.32
N PHE A 154 -6.52 0.51 -1.80
CA PHE A 154 -7.57 1.53 -1.81
C PHE A 154 -8.35 1.64 -3.13
N ALA A 155 -7.77 1.25 -4.28
CA ALA A 155 -8.46 1.30 -5.56
C ALA A 155 -9.81 0.56 -5.57
N PRO A 156 -9.93 -0.70 -5.09
CA PRO A 156 -11.20 -1.41 -5.07
C PRO A 156 -12.20 -0.85 -4.04
N LEU A 157 -11.76 -0.06 -3.06
CA LEU A 157 -12.65 0.65 -2.13
C LEU A 157 -13.28 1.89 -2.78
N ARG A 158 -12.59 2.48 -3.76
CA ARG A 158 -13.01 3.71 -4.43
C ARG A 158 -13.74 3.46 -5.75
N PHE A 159 -13.32 2.45 -6.50
CA PHE A 159 -13.80 2.16 -7.85
C PHE A 159 -14.28 0.70 -7.92
N ALA A 160 -15.47 0.48 -8.48
CA ALA A 160 -15.99 -0.87 -8.69
C ALA A 160 -15.25 -1.62 -9.81
N ALA A 161 -14.70 -0.89 -10.80
CA ALA A 161 -13.98 -1.49 -11.92
C ALA A 161 -12.83 -2.43 -11.48
N PRO A 162 -11.89 -2.02 -10.61
CA PRO A 162 -10.82 -2.90 -10.13
C PRO A 162 -11.23 -3.85 -8.99
N ALA A 163 -12.50 -3.97 -8.58
CA ALA A 163 -12.91 -4.75 -7.41
C ALA A 163 -12.91 -6.29 -7.63
N SER A 164 -11.82 -6.84 -8.18
CA SER A 164 -11.55 -8.28 -8.32
C SER A 164 -10.04 -8.51 -8.44
N LEU A 165 -9.53 -9.64 -7.93
CA LEU A 165 -8.09 -9.91 -7.91
C LEU A 165 -7.41 -9.86 -9.28
N PRO A 166 -7.99 -10.43 -10.37
CA PRO A 166 -7.36 -10.34 -11.68
C PRO A 166 -7.25 -8.90 -12.20
N ARG A 167 -8.22 -8.04 -11.86
CA ARG A 167 -8.19 -6.63 -12.27
C ARG A 167 -7.22 -5.81 -11.42
N ILE A 168 -7.07 -6.13 -10.14
CA ILE A 168 -6.02 -5.52 -9.30
C ILE A 168 -4.64 -5.92 -9.82
N LEU A 169 -4.45 -7.20 -10.16
CA LEU A 169 -3.22 -7.70 -10.78
C LEU A 169 -2.93 -6.96 -12.08
N ALA A 170 -3.91 -6.85 -12.98
CA ALA A 170 -3.76 -6.15 -14.26
C ALA A 170 -3.43 -4.67 -14.06
N LEU A 171 -4.09 -3.98 -13.11
CA LEU A 171 -3.80 -2.59 -12.78
C LEU A 171 -2.37 -2.43 -12.25
N GLY A 172 -1.96 -3.26 -11.29
CA GLY A 172 -0.61 -3.23 -10.73
C GLY A 172 0.46 -3.52 -11.78
N ALA A 173 0.25 -4.53 -12.64
CA ALA A 173 1.16 -4.87 -13.73
C ALA A 173 1.26 -3.75 -14.77
N ALA A 174 0.13 -3.13 -15.16
CA ALA A 174 0.12 -2.02 -16.11
C ALA A 174 0.84 -0.79 -15.56
N CYS A 175 0.54 -0.40 -14.31
CA CYS A 175 1.24 0.70 -13.65
C CYS A 175 2.74 0.42 -13.49
N SER A 176 3.11 -0.81 -13.15
CA SER A 176 4.52 -1.18 -13.04
C SER A 176 5.22 -1.16 -14.39
N ALA A 177 4.60 -1.70 -15.44
CA ALA A 177 5.17 -1.65 -16.79
C ALA A 177 5.42 -0.20 -17.24
N VAL A 178 4.53 0.75 -16.89
CA VAL A 178 4.78 2.17 -17.15
C VAL A 178 6.01 2.68 -16.40
N VAL A 179 6.17 2.35 -15.11
CA VAL A 179 7.36 2.72 -14.34
C VAL A 179 8.64 2.17 -14.96
N GLU A 180 8.64 0.89 -15.32
CA GLU A 180 9.74 0.21 -15.99
C GLU A 180 10.13 0.88 -17.31
N ILE A 181 9.13 1.19 -18.15
CA ILE A 181 9.33 1.91 -19.41
C ILE A 181 9.92 3.30 -19.14
N LEU A 182 9.43 4.02 -18.14
CA LEU A 182 9.96 5.33 -17.77
C LEU A 182 11.41 5.23 -17.29
N GLN A 183 11.74 4.26 -16.46
CA GLN A 183 13.12 4.04 -16.01
C GLN A 183 14.06 3.76 -17.17
N TYR A 184 13.63 2.95 -18.13
CA TYR A 184 14.40 2.65 -19.34
C TYR A 184 14.57 3.89 -20.23
N VAL A 185 13.48 4.56 -20.60
CA VAL A 185 13.48 5.70 -21.53
C VAL A 185 14.22 6.91 -20.93
N LEU A 186 14.04 7.18 -19.64
CA LEU A 186 14.70 8.27 -18.94
C LEU A 186 16.14 7.92 -18.53
N ARG A 187 16.61 6.69 -18.81
CA ARG A 187 17.96 6.20 -18.48
C ARG A 187 18.33 6.47 -17.03
N LEU A 188 17.47 6.07 -16.09
CA LEU A 188 17.60 6.38 -14.66
C LEU A 188 18.69 5.57 -13.93
N ASP A 189 19.59 4.89 -14.67
CA ASP A 189 20.56 3.96 -14.11
C ASP A 189 19.92 2.85 -13.27
N ARG A 190 18.72 2.43 -13.69
CA ARG A 190 18.01 1.26 -13.17
C ARG A 190 17.95 0.18 -14.26
N VAL A 191 17.81 -1.07 -13.84
CA VAL A 191 17.54 -2.19 -14.76
C VAL A 191 16.04 -2.27 -14.89
N SER A 192 15.51 -2.15 -16.11
CA SER A 192 14.10 -2.39 -16.32
C SER A 192 13.81 -3.89 -16.41
N SER A 193 12.99 -4.42 -15.50
CA SER A 193 12.87 -5.86 -15.27
C SER A 193 11.42 -6.35 -15.28
N VAL A 194 11.21 -7.54 -15.88
CA VAL A 194 9.95 -8.27 -15.74
C VAL A 194 9.72 -8.70 -14.29
N ASP A 195 10.77 -8.95 -13.51
CA ASP A 195 10.64 -9.36 -12.12
C ASP A 195 10.11 -8.24 -11.23
N ASP A 196 10.53 -7.00 -11.47
CA ASP A 196 9.99 -5.84 -10.76
C ASP A 196 8.49 -5.66 -11.06
N VAL A 197 8.05 -5.86 -12.31
CA VAL A 197 6.62 -5.89 -12.67
C VAL A 197 5.86 -6.95 -11.89
N LEU A 198 6.40 -8.17 -11.81
CA LEU A 198 5.76 -9.29 -11.12
C LEU A 198 5.65 -9.01 -9.62
N VAL A 199 6.73 -8.54 -8.98
CA VAL A 199 6.75 -8.26 -7.54
C VAL A 199 5.82 -7.09 -7.20
N ASN A 200 5.86 -6.01 -7.98
CA ASN A 200 5.01 -4.85 -7.79
C ASN A 200 3.51 -5.19 -7.95
N ALA A 201 3.17 -6.00 -8.96
CA ALA A 201 1.80 -6.47 -9.18
C ALA A 201 1.34 -7.45 -8.08
N ALA A 202 2.22 -8.33 -7.60
CA ALA A 202 1.95 -9.20 -6.45
C ALA A 202 1.66 -8.37 -5.19
N GLY A 203 2.44 -7.32 -4.94
CA GLY A 203 2.22 -6.35 -3.86
C GLY A 203 0.82 -5.74 -3.93
N ALA A 204 0.40 -5.25 -5.10
CA ALA A 204 -0.95 -4.72 -5.30
C ALA A 204 -2.04 -5.75 -4.95
N VAL A 205 -1.88 -7.01 -5.38
CA VAL A 205 -2.84 -8.09 -5.07
C VAL A 205 -2.88 -8.42 -3.58
N LEU A 206 -1.74 -8.54 -2.92
CA LEU A 206 -1.65 -8.86 -1.48
C LEU A 206 -2.38 -7.80 -0.64
N PHE A 207 -2.16 -6.52 -0.94
CA PHE A 207 -2.82 -5.44 -0.22
C PHE A 207 -4.29 -5.26 -0.63
N GLY A 208 -4.65 -5.59 -1.88
CA GLY A 208 -6.05 -5.71 -2.30
C GLY A 208 -6.81 -6.84 -1.59
N LEU A 209 -6.12 -7.95 -1.29
CA LEU A 209 -6.64 -9.04 -0.44
C LEU A 209 -6.82 -8.58 1.01
N ALA A 210 -5.85 -7.85 1.55
CA ALA A 210 -5.96 -7.26 2.88
C ALA A 210 -7.20 -6.36 3.01
N SER A 211 -7.60 -5.70 1.90
CA SER A 211 -8.78 -4.85 1.86
C SER A 211 -10.09 -5.52 1.44
N ARG A 212 -10.06 -6.83 1.13
CA ARG A 212 -11.15 -7.61 0.49
C ARG A 212 -12.50 -7.50 1.14
N ARG A 213 -12.54 -7.59 2.47
CA ARG A 213 -13.79 -7.53 3.24
C ARG A 213 -14.55 -6.22 3.02
N TRP A 214 -13.84 -5.10 2.84
CA TRP A 214 -14.47 -3.78 2.77
C TRP A 214 -15.03 -3.47 1.38
N TRP A 215 -14.38 -3.95 0.31
CA TRP A 215 -14.90 -3.74 -1.05
C TRP A 215 -15.92 -4.81 -1.47
N ARG A 216 -15.94 -6.00 -0.85
CA ARG A 216 -17.03 -6.98 -1.06
C ARG A 216 -18.36 -6.53 -0.47
N ALA A 217 -18.37 -6.01 0.75
CA ALA A 217 -19.59 -5.47 1.38
C ALA A 217 -20.25 -4.37 0.53
N VAL A 218 -19.45 -3.62 -0.23
CA VAL A 218 -19.94 -2.58 -1.16
C VAL A 218 -20.55 -3.17 -2.42
N ALA A 219 -20.02 -4.28 -2.93
CA ALA A 219 -20.56 -4.96 -4.11
C ALA A 219 -21.90 -5.66 -3.83
N GLU A 220 -22.15 -6.07 -2.58
CA GLU A 220 -23.38 -6.77 -2.17
C GLU A 220 -24.53 -5.81 -1.77
N ALA A 221 -24.21 -4.63 -1.22
CA ALA A 221 -25.21 -3.64 -0.80
C ALA A 221 -26.24 -3.18 -1.88
N PRO A 222 -25.95 -3.17 -3.20
CA PRO A 222 -26.93 -2.81 -4.22
C PRO A 222 -28.01 -3.87 -4.49
N GLN A 223 -27.78 -5.14 -4.12
CA GLN A 223 -28.67 -6.25 -4.50
C GLN A 223 -29.84 -6.49 -3.53
N ASN A 224 -29.76 -5.96 -2.31
CA ASN A 224 -30.76 -6.17 -1.26
C ASN A 224 -31.90 -5.12 -1.23
N ARG A 225 -32.08 -4.30 -2.27
CA ARG A 225 -33.34 -3.54 -2.41
C ARG A 225 -34.44 -4.51 -2.88
N PRO A 226 -35.55 -4.65 -2.14
CA PRO A 226 -36.70 -5.42 -2.63
C PRO A 226 -37.11 -4.87 -4.01
N ARG A 227 -37.24 -5.74 -5.01
CA ARG A 227 -37.88 -5.36 -6.27
C ARG A 227 -39.25 -4.76 -5.92
N PRO A 228 -39.62 -3.58 -6.47
CA PRO A 228 -40.98 -3.08 -6.33
C PRO A 228 -41.94 -4.17 -6.83
N VAL A 229 -42.79 -4.67 -5.94
CA VAL A 229 -43.86 -5.60 -6.32
C VAL A 229 -44.75 -4.83 -7.31
N PRO A 230 -45.00 -5.36 -8.53
CA PRO A 230 -45.90 -4.71 -9.46
C PRO A 230 -47.28 -4.57 -8.80
N VAL A 231 -47.74 -3.33 -8.60
CA VAL A 231 -49.10 -3.08 -8.11
C VAL A 231 -50.06 -3.46 -9.24
N PRO A 232 -50.98 -4.43 -9.04
CA PRO A 232 -51.94 -4.78 -10.07
C PRO A 232 -52.82 -3.56 -10.38
N ALA A 233 -52.90 -3.22 -11.67
CA ALA A 233 -53.71 -2.11 -12.14
C ALA A 233 -55.18 -2.35 -11.77
N ARG A 234 -55.78 -1.44 -11.01
CA ARG A 234 -57.22 -1.44 -10.77
C ARG A 234 -57.95 -1.20 -12.10
N VAL A 235 -58.58 -2.24 -12.63
CA VAL A 235 -59.55 -2.12 -13.72
C VAL A 235 -60.72 -1.30 -13.17
N ARG A 236 -60.87 -0.04 -13.64
CA ARG A 236 -62.09 0.73 -13.44
C ARG A 236 -63.17 0.11 -14.30
N ALA A 237 -64.12 -0.58 -13.69
CA ALA A 237 -65.39 -0.87 -14.34
C ALA A 237 -66.10 0.46 -14.63
N ARG A 238 -66.32 0.75 -15.92
CA ARG A 238 -67.26 1.79 -16.35
C ARG A 238 -68.67 1.26 -16.07
N ALA A 239 -69.47 2.08 -15.39
CA ALA A 239 -70.91 1.95 -15.38
C ALA A 239 -71.43 2.27 -16.79
N ASP A 240 -72.32 1.43 -17.30
CA ASP A 240 -73.47 1.74 -18.16
C ASP A 240 -74.50 0.61 -17.97
#